data_AF-A0A962BUZ2-F1
#
_entry.id   AF-A0A962BUZ2-F1
#
_cell.length_a   1.000
_cell.length_b   1.000
_cell.length_c   1.000
_cell.angle_alpha   90.00
_cell.angle_beta   90.00
_cell.angle_gamma   90.00
#
_symmetry.space_group_name_H-M   'P 1'
#
loop_
_entity.id
_entity.type
_entity.pdbx_description
1 polymer ?
#
loop_
_entity_poly.entity_id
_entity_poly.type
_entity_poly.pdbx_seq_one_letter_code
_entity_poly.pdbx_strand_id
1 'polypeptide(L)'
;LMPYSLTGHVHEREVSRQLDHPVQFMPHVAPHFRGLTITANMVLSEAFDLDGVRRVYREHYADEPLVHVQDEAPWVSRIASRHHVDIGGFTLSGDGRRLVAVSTLDNLLKG
;
A
#
# COMPACT_ATOMS: atom_id res chain seq x y z
N LEU A 1 -6.91 7.79 16.32
CA LEU A 1 -7.31 7.05 15.11
C LEU A 1 -8.78 6.71 15.26
N MET A 2 -9.63 7.00 14.27
CA MET A 2 -11.07 6.77 14.31
C MET A 2 -11.50 5.94 13.08
N PRO A 3 -12.06 4.73 13.25
CA PRO A 3 -12.59 3.93 12.15
C PRO A 3 -13.89 4.55 11.60
N TYR A 4 -14.12 4.42 10.29
CA TYR A 4 -15.40 4.81 9.67
C TYR A 4 -15.70 3.93 8.46
N SER A 5 -17.00 3.78 8.11
CA SER A 5 -17.45 3.07 6.90
C SER A 5 -16.70 1.75 6.64
N LEU A 6 -16.59 0.92 7.69
CA LEU A 6 -15.70 -0.25 7.74
C LEU A 6 -16.07 -1.39 6.79
N THR A 7 -17.28 -1.37 6.22
CA THR A 7 -17.75 -2.29 5.20
C THR A 7 -18.52 -1.51 4.14
N GLY A 8 -18.45 -1.96 2.87
CA GLY A 8 -19.19 -1.32 1.77
C GLY A 8 -18.70 0.08 1.40
N HIS A 9 -17.48 0.45 1.82
CA HIS A 9 -16.82 1.70 1.45
C HIS A 9 -16.74 1.82 -0.08
N VAL A 10 -16.90 3.03 -0.62
CA VAL A 10 -16.89 3.23 -2.08
C VAL A 10 -15.57 2.76 -2.72
N HIS A 11 -14.44 3.10 -2.11
CA HIS A 11 -13.11 2.64 -2.57
C HIS A 11 -12.91 1.12 -2.48
N GLU A 12 -13.65 0.39 -1.63
CA GLU A 12 -13.58 -1.08 -1.61
C GLU A 12 -14.05 -1.65 -2.96
N ARG A 13 -15.16 -1.12 -3.50
CA ARG A 13 -15.72 -1.53 -4.79
C ARG A 13 -14.81 -1.10 -5.96
N GLU A 14 -14.25 0.09 -5.87
CA GLU A 14 -13.35 0.62 -6.90
C GLU A 14 -12.07 -0.21 -7.02
N VAL A 15 -11.38 -0.44 -5.90
CA VAL A 15 -10.15 -1.23 -5.87
C VAL A 15 -10.43 -2.68 -6.29
N SER A 16 -11.52 -3.27 -5.80
CA SER A 16 -11.90 -4.64 -6.21
C SER A 16 -12.11 -4.76 -7.72
N ARG A 17 -12.71 -3.74 -8.34
CA ARG A 17 -12.95 -3.69 -9.78
C ARG A 17 -11.64 -3.50 -10.56
N GLN A 18 -10.76 -2.60 -10.13
CA GLN A 18 -9.49 -2.35 -10.83
C GLN A 18 -8.54 -3.54 -10.77
N LEU A 19 -8.57 -4.29 -9.66
CA LEU A 19 -7.73 -5.49 -9.48
C LEU A 19 -8.37 -6.77 -10.04
N ASP A 20 -9.64 -6.73 -10.45
CA ASP A 20 -10.46 -7.92 -10.75
C ASP A 20 -10.38 -8.98 -9.62
N HIS A 21 -10.32 -8.51 -8.38
CA HIS A 21 -10.14 -9.35 -7.20
C HIS A 21 -10.82 -8.72 -5.97
N PRO A 22 -11.66 -9.44 -5.20
CA PRO A 22 -12.28 -8.88 -4.02
C PRO A 22 -11.25 -8.44 -2.98
N VAL A 23 -11.39 -7.21 -2.49
CA VAL A 23 -10.60 -6.69 -1.36
C VAL A 23 -11.49 -6.33 -0.17
N GLN A 24 -10.91 -6.40 1.02
CA GLN A 24 -11.53 -5.88 2.25
C GLN A 24 -10.82 -4.57 2.61
N PHE A 25 -11.57 -3.48 2.71
CA PHE A 25 -11.00 -2.15 2.95
C PHE A 25 -11.55 -1.52 4.23
N MET A 26 -10.67 -1.27 5.20
CA MET A 26 -11.04 -0.74 6.52
C MET A 26 -10.35 0.62 6.78
N PRO A 27 -10.97 1.74 6.37
CA PRO A 27 -10.34 3.04 6.50
C PRO A 27 -10.44 3.58 7.92
N HIS A 28 -9.43 4.37 8.27
CA HIS A 28 -9.35 5.05 9.56
C HIS A 28 -8.86 6.48 9.34
N VAL A 29 -9.42 7.43 10.09
CA VAL A 29 -8.96 8.82 10.12
C VAL A 29 -8.08 9.02 11.35
N ALA A 30 -6.87 9.53 11.15
CA ALA A 30 -5.99 9.94 12.24
C ALA A 30 -5.95 11.48 12.36
N PRO A 31 -5.57 12.05 13.51
CA PRO A 31 -5.53 13.49 13.72
C PRO A 31 -4.29 14.13 13.07
N HIS A 32 -4.08 13.90 11.78
CA HIS A 32 -3.07 14.58 10.97
C HIS A 32 -3.71 15.21 9.74
N PHE A 33 -3.17 16.35 9.30
CA PHE A 33 -3.81 17.19 8.29
C PHE A 33 -3.74 16.60 6.87
N ARG A 34 -2.68 15.83 6.56
CA ARG A 34 -2.40 15.26 5.23
C ARG A 34 -1.70 13.92 5.33
N GLY A 35 -1.84 13.13 4.29
CA GLY A 35 -1.19 11.84 4.12
C GLY A 35 -2.15 10.67 4.33
N LEU A 36 -1.97 9.64 3.52
CA LEU A 36 -2.59 8.33 3.69
C LEU A 36 -1.51 7.29 3.89
N THR A 37 -1.86 6.27 4.67
CA THR A 37 -1.09 5.02 4.76
C THR A 37 -2.01 3.87 4.46
N ILE A 38 -1.56 2.97 3.59
CA ILE A 38 -2.19 1.70 3.33
C ILE A 38 -1.25 0.61 3.79
N THR A 39 -1.74 -0.28 4.64
CA THR A 39 -1.09 -1.55 4.96
C THR A 39 -1.86 -2.65 4.23
N ALA A 40 -1.31 -3.14 3.13
CA ALA A 40 -1.90 -4.20 2.33
C ALA A 40 -1.43 -5.56 2.86
N ASN A 41 -2.37 -6.38 3.32
CA ASN A 41 -2.13 -7.75 3.75
C ASN A 41 -2.71 -8.71 2.70
N MET A 42 -1.85 -9.53 2.08
CA MET A 42 -2.20 -10.32 0.90
C MET A 42 -1.76 -11.77 1.08
N VAL A 43 -2.61 -12.71 0.65
CA VAL A 43 -2.24 -14.12 0.49
C VAL A 43 -1.80 -14.33 -0.95
N LEU A 44 -0.63 -14.91 -1.15
CA LEU A 44 -0.01 -15.16 -2.45
C LEU A 44 -0.42 -16.54 -2.98
N SER A 45 -0.61 -16.64 -4.29
CA SER A 45 -0.90 -17.90 -5.00
C SER A 45 0.25 -18.92 -4.89
N GLU A 46 1.48 -18.42 -4.88
CA GLU A 46 2.71 -19.19 -4.72
C GLU A 46 3.61 -18.57 -3.65
N ALA A 47 4.61 -19.33 -3.21
CA ALA A 47 5.57 -18.84 -2.24
C ALA A 47 6.61 -17.94 -2.92
N PHE A 48 6.91 -16.80 -2.31
CA PHE A 48 7.99 -15.91 -2.73
C PHE A 48 9.08 -15.84 -1.65
N ASP A 49 10.29 -15.47 -2.07
CA ASP A 49 11.29 -14.89 -1.17
C ASP A 49 11.22 -13.35 -1.19
N LEU A 50 11.85 -12.72 -0.21
CA LEU A 50 11.74 -11.27 -0.03
C LEU A 50 12.39 -10.49 -1.18
N ASP A 51 13.49 -11.02 -1.73
CA ASP A 51 14.20 -10.37 -2.82
C ASP A 51 13.43 -10.46 -4.14
N GLY A 52 12.71 -11.56 -4.37
CA GLY A 52 11.76 -11.74 -5.45
C GLY A 52 10.63 -10.73 -5.39
N VAL A 53 10.01 -10.53 -4.22
CA VAL A 53 8.98 -9.49 -4.03
C VAL A 53 9.54 -8.10 -4.36
N ARG A 54 10.68 -7.74 -3.77
CA ARG A 54 11.32 -6.43 -4.02
C ARG A 54 11.60 -6.22 -5.50
N ARG A 55 12.11 -7.25 -6.17
CA ARG A 55 12.43 -7.22 -7.59
C ARG A 55 11.17 -6.98 -8.44
N VAL A 56 10.08 -7.71 -8.19
CA VAL A 56 8.80 -7.51 -8.90
C VAL A 56 8.29 -6.08 -8.77
N TYR A 57 8.30 -5.51 -7.56
CA TYR A 57 7.86 -4.12 -7.35
C TYR A 57 8.78 -3.11 -8.05
N ARG A 58 10.10 -3.28 -7.95
CA ARG A 58 11.07 -2.37 -8.59
C ARG A 58 11.01 -2.44 -10.10
N GLU A 59 10.88 -3.63 -10.68
CA GLU A 59 10.75 -3.83 -12.13
C GLU A 59 9.44 -3.23 -12.64
N HIS A 60 8.32 -3.45 -11.93
CA HIS A 60 7.02 -2.93 -12.34
C HIS A 60 6.96 -1.40 -12.34
N TYR A 61 7.57 -0.75 -11.36
CA TYR A 61 7.57 0.71 -11.21
C TYR A 61 8.85 1.39 -11.69
N ALA A 62 9.70 0.71 -12.46
CA ALA A 62 11.02 1.22 -12.86
C ALA A 62 10.96 2.55 -13.63
N ASP A 63 9.94 2.70 -14.47
CA ASP A 63 9.74 3.86 -15.34
C ASP A 63 8.73 4.87 -14.76
N GLU A 64 8.30 4.69 -13.51
CA GLU A 64 7.28 5.53 -12.86
C GLU A 64 7.95 6.56 -11.92
N PRO A 65 8.22 7.81 -12.37
CA PRO A 65 9.03 8.78 -11.62
C PRO A 65 8.39 9.26 -10.32
N LEU A 66 7.09 8.96 -10.11
CA LEU A 66 6.34 9.32 -8.91
C LEU A 66 6.08 8.12 -8.01
N VAL A 67 6.76 6.98 -8.21
CA VAL A 67 6.67 5.80 -7.35
C VAL A 67 8.07 5.43 -6.87
N HIS A 68 8.25 5.42 -5.56
CA HIS A 68 9.51 5.05 -4.93
C HIS A 68 9.33 3.72 -4.20
N VAL A 69 10.12 2.73 -4.59
CA VAL A 69 10.16 1.43 -3.91
C VAL A 69 11.39 1.37 -3.03
N GLN A 70 11.19 1.25 -1.72
CA GLN A 70 12.23 1.22 -0.69
C GLN A 70 12.09 -0.01 0.20
N ASP A 71 13.16 -0.34 0.95
CA ASP A 71 13.14 -1.52 1.83
C ASP A 71 12.34 -1.25 3.11
N GLU A 72 12.56 -0.10 3.74
CA GLU A 72 11.92 0.28 5.00
C GLU A 72 10.46 0.67 4.81
N ALA A 73 9.63 0.46 5.85
CA ALA A 73 8.24 0.91 5.83
C ALA A 73 8.17 2.45 5.75
N PRO A 74 7.41 3.01 4.80
CA PRO A 74 7.28 4.46 4.69
C PRO A 74 6.43 5.03 5.84
N TRP A 75 6.68 6.30 6.16
CA TRP A 75 6.03 7.00 7.27
C TRP A 75 5.14 8.11 6.73
N VAL A 76 3.87 8.13 7.12
CA VAL A 76 2.89 9.13 6.67
C VAL A 76 3.33 10.57 6.94
N SER A 77 4.05 10.80 8.02
CA SER A 77 4.56 12.13 8.37
C SER A 77 5.60 12.67 7.39
N ARG A 78 6.21 11.80 6.56
CA ARG A 78 7.24 12.16 5.58
C ARG A 78 6.68 12.46 4.18
N ILE A 79 5.44 12.06 3.88
CA ILE A 79 4.85 12.20 2.54
C ILE A 79 4.08 13.51 2.33
N ALA A 80 3.83 14.27 3.41
CA ALA A 80 3.08 15.51 3.32
C ALA A 80 3.75 16.52 2.37
N SER A 81 2.94 17.13 1.51
CA SER A 81 3.34 18.06 0.44
C SER A 81 4.29 17.47 -0.61
N ARG A 82 4.22 16.15 -0.82
CA ARG A 82 4.96 15.45 -1.86
C ARG A 82 4.00 14.85 -2.90
N HIS A 83 4.46 14.73 -4.14
CA HIS A 83 3.68 14.24 -5.27
C HIS A 83 3.96 12.76 -5.61
N HIS A 84 4.83 12.10 -4.85
CA HIS A 84 5.19 10.71 -5.08
C HIS A 84 4.43 9.78 -4.13
N VAL A 85 4.51 8.48 -4.43
CA VAL A 85 4.07 7.38 -3.57
C VAL A 85 5.32 6.66 -3.08
N ASP A 86 5.43 6.45 -1.78
CA ASP A 86 6.46 5.55 -1.23
C ASP A 86 5.83 4.18 -0.97
N ILE A 87 6.50 3.10 -1.37
CA ILE A 87 6.11 1.71 -1.14
C ILE A 87 7.29 0.99 -0.48
N GLY A 88 7.04 0.24 0.60
CA GLY A 88 8.08 -0.52 1.27
C GLY A 88 7.55 -1.36 2.43
N GLY A 89 8.44 -1.71 3.37
CA GLY A 89 8.07 -2.50 4.55
C GLY A 89 7.62 -3.93 4.21
N PHE A 90 8.11 -4.47 3.09
CA PHE A 90 7.76 -5.79 2.62
C PHE A 90 8.10 -6.84 3.68
N THR A 91 7.09 -7.57 4.14
CA THR A 91 7.23 -8.63 5.14
C THR A 91 6.53 -9.88 4.64
N LEU A 92 7.24 -11.00 4.62
CA LEU A 92 6.69 -12.31 4.26
C LEU A 92 6.47 -13.17 5.51
N SER A 93 5.44 -14.00 5.49
CA SER A 93 5.35 -15.15 6.41
C SER A 93 6.50 -16.13 6.18
N GLY A 94 6.78 -16.99 7.17
CA GLY A 94 7.87 -17.96 7.08
C GLY A 94 7.74 -18.98 5.95
N ASP A 95 6.53 -19.21 5.44
CA ASP A 95 6.26 -20.06 4.28
C ASP A 95 6.24 -19.29 2.94
N GLY A 96 6.49 -17.97 2.97
CA GLY A 96 6.52 -17.11 1.78
C GLY A 96 5.16 -16.88 1.11
N ARG A 97 4.04 -17.30 1.72
CA ARG A 97 2.69 -17.26 1.11
C ARG A 97 1.81 -16.10 1.57
N ARG A 98 2.26 -15.29 2.51
CA ARG A 98 1.56 -14.08 2.93
C ARG A 98 2.52 -12.90 2.89
N LEU A 99 2.14 -11.88 2.13
CA LEU A 99 2.89 -10.63 2.02
C LEU A 99 2.14 -9.50 2.71
N VAL A 100 2.87 -8.71 3.48
CA VAL A 100 2.44 -7.38 3.93
C VAL A 100 3.31 -6.34 3.24
N ALA A 101 2.69 -5.32 2.67
CA ALA A 101 3.35 -4.15 2.11
C ALA A 101 2.70 -2.87 2.64
N VAL A 102 3.49 -1.80 2.75
CA VAL A 102 3.02 -0.50 3.22
C VAL A 102 3.27 0.54 2.15
N SER A 103 2.27 1.38 1.89
CA SER A 103 2.41 2.54 1.01
C SER A 103 1.93 3.83 1.66
N THR A 104 2.50 4.95 1.24
CA THR A 104 2.06 6.28 1.65
C THR A 104 2.00 7.25 0.48
N LEU A 105 1.00 8.14 0.49
CA LEU A 105 0.83 9.24 -0.46
C LEU A 105 0.18 10.45 0.21
N ASP A 106 0.30 11.65 -0.36
CA ASP A 106 -0.46 12.84 0.09
C ASP A 106 -1.83 12.89 -0.60
N ASN A 107 -2.91 12.81 0.19
CA ASN A 107 -4.29 12.76 -0.27
C ASN A 107 -4.83 14.08 -0.83
N LEU A 108 -4.18 15.22 -0.58
CA LEU A 108 -4.60 16.50 -1.15
C LEU A 108 -3.86 16.84 -2.44
N LEU A 109 -2.93 15.98 -2.87
CA LEU A 109 -2.19 16.14 -4.12
C LEU A 109 -2.48 14.98 -5.08
N LYS A 110 -2.06 13.76 -4.72
CA LYS A 110 -2.18 12.56 -5.55
C LYS A 110 -3.32 11.63 -5.11
N GLY A 111 -4.17 12.13 -4.19
CA GLY A 111 -5.28 11.39 -3.58
C GLY A 111 -6.45 11.16 -4.51
#